data_AF-A0A921L1M9-F1
#
_entry.id   AF-A0A921L1M9-F1
#
_cell.length_a   1.000
_cell.length_b   1.000
_cell.length_c   1.000
_cell.angle_alpha   90.00
_cell.angle_beta   90.00
_cell.angle_gamma   90.00
#
_symmetry.space_group_name_H-M   'P 1'
#
loop_
_entity.id
_entity.type
_entity.pdbx_description
1 polymer ?
#
loop_
_entity_poly.entity_id
_entity_poly.type
_entity_poly.pdbx_seq_one_letter_code
_entity_poly.pdbx_strand_id
1 'polypeptide(L)'
;MEISAEVVVYAKLPRGFFIPTPVGNYNPDWAIAFKEGTVKHVYFVAETKGSMSSMDLRTIEQSKIECAKKFFAEINRRFTPENVQYDVVESFEKLVEIVQ
;
A
#
# COMPACT_ATOMS: atom_id res chain seq x y z
N MET A 1 11.04 21.72 -3.06
CA MET A 1 10.58 20.76 -2.03
C MET A 1 9.30 21.32 -1.42
N GLU A 2 8.18 21.12 -2.10
CA GLU A 2 6.82 21.45 -1.59
C GLU A 2 6.00 20.16 -1.67
N ILE A 3 6.44 19.11 -0.97
CA ILE A 3 5.64 17.89 -0.76
C ILE A 3 4.68 18.09 0.44
N SER A 4 4.79 19.25 1.10
CA SER A 4 4.13 19.61 2.35
C SER A 4 2.65 19.97 2.19
N ALA A 5 2.18 20.32 1.00
CA ALA A 5 0.79 20.70 0.78
C ALA A 5 -0.14 19.50 0.54
N GLU A 6 0.40 18.36 0.08
CA GLU A 6 -0.39 17.22 -0.42
C GLU A 6 -0.35 15.98 0.49
N VAL A 7 0.72 15.76 1.25
CA VAL A 7 0.77 14.68 2.26
C VAL A 7 0.01 15.11 3.51
N VAL A 8 -1.09 14.42 3.83
CA VAL A 8 -1.89 14.70 5.03
C VAL A 8 -1.38 13.90 6.23
N VAL A 9 -1.04 12.62 6.03
CA VAL A 9 -0.62 11.72 7.11
C VAL A 9 0.35 10.66 6.58
N TYR A 10 1.41 10.39 7.35
CA TYR A 10 2.25 9.19 7.25
C TYR A 10 2.17 8.43 8.57
N ALA A 11 1.71 7.18 8.55
CA ALA A 11 1.48 6.39 9.75
C ALA A 11 2.02 4.97 9.62
N LYS A 12 2.69 4.50 10.68
CA LYS A 12 3.02 3.08 10.83
C LYS A 12 1.75 2.32 11.14
N LEU A 13 1.49 1.23 10.42
CA LEU A 13 0.31 0.42 10.70
C LEU A 13 0.50 -0.37 12.00
N PRO A 14 -0.57 -0.52 12.81
CA PRO A 14 -0.51 -1.39 13.98
C PRO A 14 -0.12 -2.81 13.57
N ARG A 15 0.62 -3.51 14.43
CA ARG A 15 1.04 -4.90 14.18
C ARG A 15 -0.12 -5.87 13.93
N GLY A 16 -1.33 -5.52 14.35
CA GLY A 16 -2.55 -6.31 14.13
C GLY A 16 -3.27 -6.02 12.81
N PHE A 17 -2.77 -5.12 11.97
CA PHE A 17 -3.39 -4.78 10.70
C PHE A 17 -3.03 -5.82 9.64
N PHE A 18 -4.00 -6.60 9.19
CA PHE A 18 -3.78 -7.66 8.20
C PHE A 18 -4.78 -7.56 7.06
N ILE A 19 -4.27 -7.76 5.84
CA ILE A 19 -5.08 -8.03 4.66
C ILE A 19 -5.12 -9.54 4.49
N PRO A 20 -6.30 -10.19 4.62
CA PRO A 20 -6.42 -11.62 4.44
C PRO A 20 -6.21 -11.97 2.97
N THR A 21 -5.34 -12.95 2.70
CA THR A 21 -5.12 -13.49 1.36
C THR A 21 -5.23 -15.02 1.38
N PRO A 22 -5.54 -15.68 0.25
CA PRO A 22 -5.58 -17.14 0.17
C PRO A 22 -4.26 -17.84 0.53
N VAL A 23 -3.13 -17.12 0.43
CA VAL A 23 -1.77 -17.63 0.75
C VAL A 23 -1.26 -17.12 2.12
N GLY A 24 -2.19 -16.70 2.99
CA GLY A 24 -1.92 -16.22 4.34
C GLY A 24 -1.95 -14.70 4.47
N ASN A 25 -1.99 -14.20 5.71
CA ASN A 25 -2.13 -12.77 5.98
C ASN A 25 -0.95 -11.96 5.41
N TYR A 26 -1.28 -10.78 4.89
CA TYR A 26 -0.34 -9.77 4.44
C TYR A 26 -0.39 -8.57 5.40
N ASN A 27 0.77 -8.13 5.88
CA ASN A 27 0.91 -7.04 6.85
C ASN A 27 1.74 -5.92 6.21
N PRO A 28 1.11 -4.90 5.61
CA PRO A 28 1.84 -3.71 5.17
C PRO A 28 2.37 -2.93 6.39
N ASP A 29 3.51 -2.26 6.23
CA ASP A 29 4.19 -1.57 7.32
C ASP A 29 3.67 -0.15 7.56
N TRP A 30 3.28 0.54 6.48
CA TRP A 30 2.96 1.95 6.51
C TRP A 30 1.72 2.27 5.68
N ALA A 31 1.01 3.32 6.06
CA ALA A 31 -0.05 3.91 5.28
C ALA A 31 0.19 5.41 5.15
N ILE A 32 -0.09 5.93 3.96
CA ILE A 32 0.20 7.31 3.59
C ILE A 32 -1.04 7.86 2.93
N ALA A 33 -1.57 8.95 3.48
CA ALA A 33 -2.75 9.60 2.97
C ALA A 33 -2.36 10.93 2.33
N PHE A 34 -2.73 11.11 1.07
CA PHE A 34 -2.59 12.36 0.33
C PHE A 34 -3.95 13.02 0.13
N LYS A 35 -3.95 14.34 0.00
CA LYS A 35 -5.11 15.12 -0.36
C LYS A 35 -4.84 15.77 -1.72
N GLU A 36 -5.46 15.21 -2.74
CA GLU A 36 -5.48 15.80 -4.07
C GLU A 36 -6.84 16.47 -4.27
N GLY A 37 -6.86 17.81 -4.26
CA GLY A 37 -8.10 18.58 -4.36
C GLY A 37 -9.11 18.26 -3.23
N THR A 38 -10.21 17.58 -3.57
CA THR A 38 -11.25 17.13 -2.62
C THR A 38 -11.19 15.63 -2.28
N VAL A 39 -10.36 14.87 -2.99
CA VAL A 39 -10.25 13.42 -2.83
C VAL A 39 -9.09 13.10 -1.89
N LYS A 40 -9.32 12.14 -0.98
CA LYS A 40 -8.27 11.60 -0.11
C LYS A 40 -7.82 10.29 -0.72
N HIS A 41 -6.57 10.18 -1.12
CA HIS A 41 -5.99 8.92 -1.58
C HIS A 41 -5.18 8.30 -0.45
N VAL A 42 -5.44 7.04 -0.10
CA VAL A 42 -4.70 6.30 0.93
C VAL A 42 -3.89 5.20 0.28
N TYR A 43 -2.57 5.33 0.30
CA TYR A 43 -1.58 4.37 -0.18
C TYR A 43 -1.08 3.51 0.98
N PHE A 44 -0.89 2.21 0.74
CA PHE A 44 -0.39 1.27 1.75
C PHE A 44 0.98 0.76 1.33
N VAL A 45 2.01 1.25 1.99
CA VAL A 45 3.39 0.92 1.69
C VAL A 45 3.83 -0.29 2.50
N ALA A 46 4.38 -1.29 1.83
CA ALA A 46 5.04 -2.41 2.49
C ALA A 46 6.55 -2.32 2.25
N GLU A 47 7.29 -2.20 3.34
CA GLU A 47 8.74 -2.21 3.30
C GLU A 47 9.17 -3.67 3.22
N THR A 48 9.43 -4.16 2.00
CA THR A 48 9.95 -5.52 1.81
C THR A 48 11.38 -5.55 2.37
N LYS A 49 11.52 -5.86 3.67
CA LYS A 49 12.84 -6.03 4.29
C LYS A 49 13.53 -7.25 3.69
N GLY A 50 14.28 -7.02 2.62
CA GLY A 50 15.67 -7.45 2.40
C GLY A 50 16.08 -8.86 2.84
N SER A 51 15.18 -9.83 2.90
CA SER A 51 15.59 -11.20 3.17
C SER A 51 16.12 -11.77 1.87
N MET A 52 17.35 -12.30 1.90
CA MET A 52 17.84 -13.27 0.92
C MET A 52 16.98 -14.53 1.01
N SER A 53 15.70 -14.41 0.69
CA SER A 53 14.74 -15.50 0.80
C SER A 53 14.77 -16.31 -0.50
N SER A 54 14.50 -17.61 -0.35
CA SER A 54 14.36 -18.54 -1.46
C SER A 54 13.34 -18.02 -2.48
N MET A 55 13.45 -18.49 -3.72
CA MET A 55 12.54 -18.13 -4.81
C MET A 55 11.06 -18.26 -4.41
N ASP A 56 10.73 -19.32 -3.66
CA ASP A 56 9.36 -19.60 -3.19
C ASP A 56 8.81 -18.54 -2.23
N LEU A 57 9.65 -17.99 -1.34
CA LEU A 57 9.24 -16.96 -0.39
C LEU A 57 8.90 -15.65 -1.11
N ARG A 58 9.65 -15.32 -2.17
CA ARG A 58 9.35 -14.17 -3.05
C ARG A 58 8.05 -14.38 -3.82
N THR A 59 7.79 -15.59 -4.31
CA THR A 59 6.54 -15.91 -5.02
C THR A 59 5.32 -15.80 -4.10
N ILE A 60 5.42 -16.25 -2.85
CA ILE A 60 4.34 -16.12 -1.86
C ILE A 60 4.10 -14.64 -1.52
N GLU A 61 5.17 -13.87 -1.28
CA GLU A 61 5.07 -12.43 -1.00
C GLU A 61 4.43 -11.67 -2.17
N GLN A 62 4.87 -11.94 -3.40
CA GLN A 62 4.27 -11.36 -4.60
C GLN A 62 2.80 -11.75 -4.74
N SER A 63 2.45 -13.00 -4.46
CA SER A 63 1.05 -13.47 -4.48
C SER A 63 0.19 -12.74 -3.45
N LYS A 64 0.74 -12.43 -2.27
CA LYS A 64 0.06 -11.63 -1.24
C LYS A 64 -0.18 -10.19 -1.70
N ILE A 65 0.81 -9.56 -2.30
CA ILE A 65 0.71 -8.20 -2.86
C ILE A 65 -0.36 -8.15 -3.96
N GLU A 66 -0.36 -9.11 -4.87
CA GLU A 66 -1.36 -9.18 -5.95
C GLU A 66 -2.79 -9.41 -5.41
N CYS A 67 -2.92 -10.19 -4.33
CA CYS A 67 -4.20 -10.32 -3.64
C CYS A 67 -4.66 -9.00 -3.01
N ALA A 68 -3.74 -8.25 -2.39
CA ALA A 68 -4.06 -6.96 -1.80
C ALA A 68 -4.51 -5.94 -2.89
N LYS A 69 -3.81 -5.87 -4.03
CA LYS A 69 -4.24 -5.06 -5.18
C LYS A 69 -5.67 -5.37 -5.61
N LYS A 70 -5.99 -6.66 -5.79
CA LYS A 70 -7.34 -7.10 -6.17
C LYS A 70 -8.39 -6.76 -5.11
N PHE A 71 -8.04 -6.92 -3.83
CA PHE A 71 -8.92 -6.58 -2.71
C PHE A 71 -9.31 -5.10 -2.75
N PHE A 72 -8.34 -4.20 -2.83
CA PHE A 72 -8.63 -2.76 -2.86
C PHE A 72 -9.32 -2.31 -4.15
N ALA A 73 -9.01 -2.92 -5.30
CA ALA A 73 -9.74 -2.69 -6.54
C ALA A 73 -11.24 -3.03 -6.39
N GLU A 74 -11.57 -4.14 -5.73
CA GLU A 74 -12.96 -4.53 -5.47
C GLU A 74 -13.64 -3.62 -4.43
N ILE A 75 -12.90 -3.17 -3.40
CA ILE A 75 -13.41 -2.17 -2.44
C ILE A 75 -13.78 -0.86 -3.16
N ASN A 76 -12.92 -0.36 -4.04
CA ASN A 76 -13.21 0.83 -4.84
C ASN A 76 -14.44 0.65 -5.71
N ARG A 77 -14.55 -0.50 -6.38
CA ARG A 77 -15.68 -0.81 -7.25
C ARG A 77 -17.00 -0.84 -6.48
N ARG A 78 -17.01 -1.30 -5.22
CA ARG A 78 -18.23 -1.56 -4.46
C ARG A 78 -18.66 -0.46 -3.50
N PHE A 79 -17.71 0.25 -2.89
CA PHE A 79 -18.02 1.09 -1.72
C PHE A 79 -17.57 2.54 -1.89
N THR A 80 -16.50 2.79 -2.63
CA THR A 80 -15.93 4.13 -2.78
C THR A 80 -15.30 4.27 -4.16
N PRO A 81 -16.03 4.76 -5.17
CA PRO A 81 -15.42 5.03 -6.47
C PRO A 81 -14.26 6.02 -6.27
N GLU A 82 -13.04 5.51 -6.46
CA GLU A 82 -11.77 6.24 -6.62
C GLU A 82 -11.13 6.91 -5.37
N ASN A 83 -11.66 6.70 -4.17
CA ASN A 83 -11.09 7.30 -2.94
C ASN A 83 -9.99 6.45 -2.25
N VAL A 84 -9.67 5.25 -2.72
CA VAL A 84 -8.61 4.42 -2.11
C VAL A 84 -7.70 3.89 -3.20
N GLN A 85 -6.38 4.04 -3.09
CA GLN A 85 -5.45 3.46 -4.06
C GLN A 85 -4.43 2.62 -3.32
N TYR A 86 -4.34 1.34 -3.65
CA TYR A 86 -3.33 0.48 -3.07
C TYR A 86 -2.17 0.32 -4.04
N ASP A 87 -0.98 0.70 -3.60
CA ASP A 87 0.26 0.42 -4.33
C ASP A 87 1.39 0.07 -3.36
N VAL A 88 2.34 -0.72 -3.85
CA VAL A 88 3.51 -1.16 -3.09
C VAL A 88 4.72 -0.38 -3.57
N VAL A 89 5.29 0.40 -2.65
CA VAL A 89 6.51 1.18 -2.90
C VAL A 89 7.59 0.69 -1.95
N GLU A 90 8.81 0.56 -2.47
CA GLU A 90 9.95 0.04 -1.71
C GLU A 90 10.75 1.16 -1.04
N SER A 91 10.46 2.42 -1.40
CA SER A 91 11.13 3.59 -0.85
C SER A 91 10.22 4.82 -0.90
N PHE A 92 10.59 5.82 -0.11
CA PHE A 92 9.89 7.11 -0.11
C PHE A 92 10.06 7.84 -1.44
N GLU A 93 11.20 7.68 -2.13
CA GLU A 93 11.44 8.28 -3.44
C GLU A 93 10.48 7.73 -4.50
N LYS A 94 10.33 6.39 -4.56
CA LYS A 94 9.34 5.76 -5.46
C LYS A 94 7.91 6.19 -5.14
N LEU A 95 7.60 6.38 -3.86
CA LEU A 95 6.31 6.93 -3.47
C LEU A 95 6.10 8.34 -4.04
N VAL A 96 7.09 9.22 -3.92
CA VAL A 96 6.98 10.58 -4.44
C VAL A 96 6.78 10.57 -5.96
N GLU A 97 7.45 9.67 -6.69
CA GLU A 97 7.23 9.50 -8.15
C GLU A 97 5.81 9.05 -8.53
N ILE A 98 5.12 8.28 -7.68
CA ILE A 98 3.75 7.81 -7.95
C ILE A 98 2.71 8.90 -7.70
N VAL A 99 3.04 9.87 -6.85
CA VAL A 99 2.08 10.88 -6.36
C VAL A 99 2.26 12.24 -7.05
N GLN A 100 3.29 12.37 -7.91
CA GLN A 100 3.55 13.55 -8.76
C GLN A 100 3.03 13.34 -10.19
#